data_AF-A0A2D4F841-F1
#
_entry.id   AF-A0A2D4F841-F1
#
_cell.length_a   1.000
_cell.length_b   1.000
_cell.length_c   1.000
_cell.angle_alpha   90.00
_cell.angle_beta   90.00
_cell.angle_gamma   90.00
#
_symmetry.space_group_name_H-M   'P 1'
#
loop_
_entity.id
_entity.type
_entity.pdbx_description
1 polymer ?
#
loop_
_entity_poly.entity_id
_entity_poly.type
_entity_poly.pdbx_seq_one_letter_code
_entity_poly.pdbx_strand_id
1 'polypeptide(L)'
;MEVRFYVPPTQEDGVDPVEAFAQNVLSKADVIQATGDAICIFRELQCLTPRGRYDIRIYPTFLHLHGKTFDYKIPYTTVLRLFLLPHKDQRQMFFVISLDP
;
A
#
# COMPACT_ATOMS: atom_id res chain seq x y z
N MET A 1 -2.57 14.11 6.92
CA MET A 1 -3.59 14.40 7.95
C MET A 1 -4.49 13.17 8.01
N GLU A 2 -4.57 12.48 9.15
CA GLU A 2 -5.42 11.30 9.33
C GLU A 2 -6.59 11.67 10.25
N VAL A 3 -7.82 11.29 9.88
CA VAL A 3 -9.02 11.50 10.71
C VAL A 3 -9.67 10.15 10.96
N ARG A 4 -9.96 9.85 12.23
CA ARG A 4 -10.63 8.61 12.66
C ARG A 4 -11.97 8.97 13.30
N PHE A 5 -13.02 8.27 12.89
CA PHE A 5 -14.36 8.44 13.45
C PHE A 5 -14.76 7.18 14.25
N TYR A 6 -15.46 7.39 15.35
CA TYR A 6 -16.18 6.31 16.02
C TYR A 6 -17.58 6.21 15.43
N VAL A 7 -17.93 5.04 14.89
CA VAL A 7 -19.28 4.75 14.39
C VAL A 7 -19.90 3.73 15.35
N PRO A 8 -20.99 4.09 16.06
CA PRO A 8 -21.68 3.16 16.94
C PRO A 8 -22.23 1.95 16.14
N PRO A 9 -22.13 0.72 16.67
CA PRO A 9 -22.72 -0.44 16.02
C PRO A 9 -24.26 -0.37 16.12
N THR A 10 -24.94 -0.07 15.02
CA THR A 10 -26.41 -0.10 14.93
C THR A 10 -26.89 -1.48 14.45
N GLN A 11 -27.84 -2.08 15.16
CA GLN A 11 -28.48 -3.36 14.82
C GLN A 11 -29.57 -3.20 13.74
N GLU A 12 -29.33 -2.43 12.68
CA GLU A 12 -30.27 -2.37 11.55
C GLU A 12 -29.81 -3.34 10.46
N ASP A 13 -30.69 -4.28 10.11
CA ASP A 13 -30.43 -5.37 9.18
C ASP A 13 -30.14 -4.85 7.78
N GLY A 14 -28.89 -5.01 7.34
CA GLY A 14 -28.56 -5.12 5.91
C GLY A 14 -27.37 -4.29 5.42
N VAL A 15 -26.99 -3.21 6.11
CA VAL A 15 -25.87 -2.36 5.68
C VAL A 15 -24.99 -2.01 6.88
N ASP A 16 -23.70 -2.35 6.80
CA ASP A 16 -22.72 -1.94 7.81
C ASP A 16 -22.60 -0.40 7.79
N PRO A 17 -22.98 0.30 8.88
CA PRO A 17 -22.92 1.76 8.94
C PRO A 17 -21.49 2.30 8.75
N VAL A 18 -20.46 1.53 9.10
CA VAL A 18 -19.05 1.88 8.86
C VAL A 18 -18.77 1.90 7.37
N GLU A 19 -19.22 0.87 6.65
CA GLU A 19 -18.99 0.73 5.22
C GLU A 19 -19.75 1.82 4.43
N ALA A 20 -21.01 2.10 4.79
CA ALA A 20 -21.80 3.16 4.18
C ALA A 20 -21.17 4.55 4.39
N PHE A 21 -20.66 4.83 5.59
CA PHE A 21 -19.96 6.08 5.87
C PHE A 21 -18.66 6.19 5.06
N ALA A 22 -17.85 5.13 5.03
CA ALA A 22 -16.61 5.08 4.26
C ALA A 22 -16.85 5.34 2.76
N GLN A 23 -17.86 4.70 2.16
CA GLN A 23 -18.21 4.93 0.76
C GLN A 23 -18.70 6.36 0.48
N ASN A 24 -19.49 6.94 1.38
CA ASN A 24 -19.96 8.32 1.25
C ASN A 24 -18.81 9.33 1.30
N VAL A 25 -17.80 9.08 2.14
CA VAL A 25 -16.58 9.91 2.17
C VAL A 25 -15.77 9.70 0.90
N LEU A 26 -15.51 8.46 0.50
CA LEU A 26 -14.71 8.14 -0.69
C LEU A 26 -15.31 8.68 -1.98
N SER A 27 -16.64 8.73 -2.11
CA SER A 27 -17.31 9.28 -3.29
C SER A 27 -17.21 10.80 -3.41
N LYS A 28 -17.03 11.50 -2.28
CA LYS A 28 -16.90 12.97 -2.23
C LYS A 28 -15.46 13.45 -2.10
N ALA A 29 -14.57 12.58 -1.65
CA ALA A 29 -13.16 12.88 -1.50
C ALA A 29 -12.44 12.67 -2.84
N ASP A 30 -11.68 13.66 -3.27
CA ASP A 30 -10.80 13.57 -4.43
C ASP A 30 -9.54 12.76 -4.07
N VAL A 31 -9.75 11.48 -3.76
CA VAL A 31 -8.68 10.53 -3.52
C VAL A 31 -8.21 10.06 -4.88
N ILE A 32 -6.90 10.12 -5.13
CA ILE A 32 -6.27 9.42 -6.25
C ILE A 32 -6.54 7.92 -6.06
N GLN A 33 -7.69 7.47 -6.55
CA GLN A 33 -7.95 6.06 -6.74
C GLN A 33 -6.88 5.58 -7.72
N ALA A 34 -6.28 4.43 -7.43
CA ALA A 34 -5.39 3.78 -8.38
C ALA A 34 -6.27 3.23 -9.52
N THR A 35 -6.86 4.12 -10.31
CA THR A 35 -7.69 3.80 -11.47
C THR A 35 -6.75 3.46 -12.61
N GLY A 36 -6.37 2.19 -12.68
CA GLY A 36 -5.57 1.64 -13.77
C GLY A 36 -5.18 0.19 -13.49
N ASP A 37 -4.91 -0.57 -14.55
CA ASP A 37 -4.31 -1.88 -14.41
C ASP A 37 -2.83 -1.74 -14.01
N ALA A 38 -2.39 -2.59 -13.08
CA ALA A 38 -0.98 -2.66 -12.73
C ALA A 38 -0.19 -3.20 -13.94
N ILE A 39 0.92 -2.54 -14.28
CA ILE A 39 1.83 -2.98 -15.35
C ILE A 39 2.43 -4.34 -14.97
N CYS A 40 2.79 -4.50 -13.70
CA CYS A 40 3.39 -5.70 -13.16
C CYS A 40 2.98 -5.88 -11.70
N ILE A 41 2.89 -7.14 -11.26
CA ILE A 41 2.59 -7.50 -9.89
C ILE A 41 3.58 -8.56 -9.43
N PHE A 42 4.38 -8.25 -8.42
CA PHE A 42 5.17 -9.21 -7.67
C PHE A 42 4.41 -9.60 -6.40
N ARG A 43 4.11 -10.88 -6.24
CA ARG A 43 3.28 -11.36 -5.12
C ARG A 43 4.12 -11.93 -3.99
N GLU A 44 3.62 -11.79 -2.78
CA GLU A 44 4.14 -12.41 -1.55
C GLU A 44 5.64 -12.17 -1.26
N LEU A 45 6.16 -11.00 -1.66
CA LEU A 45 7.54 -10.62 -1.40
C LEU A 45 7.76 -10.45 0.10
N GLN A 46 8.84 -11.07 0.59
CA GLN A 46 9.23 -10.93 1.99
C GLN A 46 9.97 -9.60 2.19
N CYS A 47 9.35 -8.69 2.92
CA CYS A 47 9.96 -7.44 3.35
C CYS A 47 10.45 -7.56 4.79
N LEU A 48 11.68 -7.12 5.04
CA LEU A 48 12.22 -7.03 6.39
C LEU A 48 11.71 -5.77 7.10
N THR A 49 11.50 -4.68 6.35
CA THR A 49 11.06 -3.39 6.87
C THR A 49 10.07 -2.73 5.91
N PRO A 50 8.82 -2.43 6.36
CA PRO A 50 8.18 -3.01 7.55
C PRO A 50 8.08 -4.53 7.41
N ARG A 51 8.26 -5.26 8.52
CA ARG A 51 8.34 -6.73 8.50
C ARG A 51 7.00 -7.32 8.03
N GLY A 52 7.04 -8.16 7.00
CA GLY A 52 5.83 -8.83 6.50
C GLY A 52 5.99 -9.39 5.10
N ARG A 53 4.90 -9.95 4.56
CA ARG A 53 4.79 -10.29 3.15
C ARG A 53 3.86 -9.30 2.47
N TYR A 54 4.31 -8.78 1.33
CA TYR A 54 3.60 -7.75 0.58
C TYR A 54 3.56 -8.10 -0.90
N ASP A 55 2.51 -7.64 -1.56
CA ASP A 55 2.44 -7.58 -3.00
C ASP A 55 2.94 -6.21 -3.45
N ILE A 56 3.88 -6.20 -4.39
CA ILE A 56 4.33 -4.97 -5.05
C ILE A 56 3.61 -4.88 -6.40
N ARG A 57 2.74 -3.88 -6.55
CA ARG A 57 2.08 -3.55 -7.81
C ARG A 57 2.72 -2.31 -8.41
N ILE A 58 3.10 -2.38 -9.66
CA ILE A 58 3.81 -1.31 -10.37
C ILE A 58 2.82 -0.62 -11.29
N TYR A 59 2.64 0.68 -11.09
CA TYR A 59 1.83 1.55 -11.95
C TYR A 59 2.74 2.51 -12.72
N PRO A 60 2.24 3.18 -13.78
CA PRO A 60 3.05 4.10 -14.56
C PRO A 60 3.67 5.26 -13.76
N THR A 61 3.01 5.70 -12.68
CA THR A 61 3.40 6.90 -11.92
C THR A 61 3.82 6.62 -10.47
N PHE A 62 3.50 5.46 -9.93
CA PHE A 62 3.84 5.08 -8.55
C PHE A 62 3.94 3.56 -8.40
N LEU A 63 4.56 3.13 -7.30
CA LEU A 63 4.59 1.75 -6.84
C LEU A 63 3.62 1.59 -5.66
N HIS A 64 2.90 0.50 -5.61
CA HIS A 64 1.93 0.20 -4.56
C HIS A 64 2.39 -1.03 -3.78
N LEU A 65 2.76 -0.82 -2.52
CA LEU A 65 3.17 -1.86 -1.59
C LEU A 65 1.95 -2.28 -0.76
N HIS A 66 1.28 -3.33 -1.23
CA HIS A 66 0.02 -3.81 -0.69
C HIS A 66 0.24 -4.97 0.27
N GLY A 67 -0.13 -4.79 1.54
CA GLY A 67 -0.08 -5.83 2.58
C GLY A 67 -1.43 -5.99 3.28
N LYS A 68 -1.55 -7.03 4.11
CA LYS A 68 -2.79 -7.29 4.89
C LYS A 68 -3.12 -6.16 5.87
N THR A 69 -2.09 -5.58 6.48
CA THR A 69 -2.24 -4.57 7.54
C THR A 69 -1.82 -3.18 7.08
N PHE A 70 -0.76 -3.12 6.28
CA PHE A 70 -0.21 -1.86 5.80
C PHE A 70 -0.30 -1.81 4.29
N ASP A 71 -0.75 -0.67 3.80
CA ASP A 71 -0.86 -0.41 2.38
C ASP A 71 -0.26 0.96 2.06
N TYR A 72 0.74 1.00 1.20
CA TYR A 72 1.49 2.22 0.88
C TYR A 72 1.54 2.46 -0.62
N LYS A 73 1.19 3.69 -1.02
CA LYS A 73 1.47 4.19 -2.38
C LYS A 73 2.75 5.01 -2.32
N ILE A 74 3.74 4.59 -3.09
CA ILE A 74 5.09 5.16 -3.16
C ILE A 74 5.24 5.83 -4.53
N PRO A 75 5.09 7.16 -4.63
CA PRO A 75 5.37 7.88 -5.85
C PRO A 75 6.85 7.73 -6.23
N TYR A 76 7.15 7.59 -7.52
CA TYR A 76 8.55 7.43 -7.94
C TYR A 76 9.44 8.64 -7.59
N THR A 77 8.84 9.82 -7.42
CA THR A 77 9.53 11.04 -6.96
C THR A 77 10.14 10.90 -5.56
N THR A 78 9.59 10.01 -4.72
CA THR A 78 10.13 9.75 -3.36
C THR A 78 11.28 8.75 -3.36
N VAL A 79 11.50 8.02 -4.47
CA VAL A 79 12.56 7.02 -4.58
C VAL A 79 13.87 7.72 -4.94
N LEU A 80 14.78 7.86 -3.98
CA LEU A 80 16.07 8.49 -4.21
C LEU A 80 17.08 7.55 -4.86
N ARG A 81 17.15 6.31 -4.37
CA ARG A 81 18.16 5.31 -4.78
C ARG A 81 17.62 3.90 -4.63
N LEU A 82 18.07 3.03 -5.53
CA LEU A 82 17.83 1.59 -5.51
C LEU A 82 19.17 0.89 -5.30
N PHE A 83 19.24 0.01 -4.31
CA PHE A 83 20.44 -0.76 -4.02
C PHE A 83 20.17 -2.25 -4.16
N LEU A 84 21.04 -2.93 -4.90
CA LEU A 84 21.07 -4.37 -4.98
C LEU A 84 22.31 -4.86 -4.24
N LEU A 85 22.10 -5.51 -3.11
CA LEU A 85 23.16 -5.89 -2.18
C LEU A 85 23.22 -7.42 -2.07
N PRO A 86 24.31 -8.07 -2.47
CA PRO A 86 24.46 -9.51 -2.25
C PRO A 86 24.63 -9.81 -0.77
N HIS A 87 23.98 -10.87 -0.28
CA HIS A 87 24.28 -11.40 1.05
C HIS A 87 25.67 -12.04 1.04
N LYS A 88 26.34 -12.02 2.19
CA LYS A 88 27.73 -12.51 2.34
C LYS A 88 27.96 -13.96 1.89
N ASP A 89 26.92 -14.79 1.97
CA ASP A 89 26.96 -16.19 1.56
C ASP A 89 26.52 -16.42 0.10
N GLN A 90 26.17 -15.35 -0.64
CA GLN A 90 25.69 -15.36 -2.03
C GLN A 90 24.39 -16.16 -2.26
N ARG A 91 23.65 -16.53 -1.22
CA ARG A 91 22.38 -17.28 -1.36
C ARG A 91 21.16 -16.39 -1.50
N GLN A 92 21.27 -15.13 -1.07
CA GLN A 92 20.19 -14.16 -1.08
C GLN A 92 20.70 -12.84 -1.64
N MET A 93 19.80 -12.10 -2.29
CA MET A 93 20.02 -10.72 -2.71
C MET A 93 19.07 -9.85 -1.91
N PHE A 94 19.59 -8.82 -1.25
CA PHE A 94 18.76 -7.77 -0.69
C PHE A 94 18.52 -6.70 -1.73
N PHE A 95 17.27 -6.28 -1.82
CA PHE A 95 16.88 -5.12 -2.60
C PHE A 95 16.38 -4.05 -1.64
N VAL A 96 17.11 -2.94 -1.56
CA VAL A 96 16.84 -1.84 -0.64
C VAL A 96 16.42 -0.61 -1.44
N ILE A 97 15.29 -0.02 -1.05
CA ILE A 97 14.74 1.17 -1.66
C ILE A 97 14.91 2.32 -0.67
N SER A 98 15.67 3.34 -1.06
CA SER A 98 15.80 4.58 -0.28
C SER A 98 14.63 5.49 -0.61
N LEU A 99 13.81 5.79 0.40
CA LEU A 99 12.65 6.67 0.29
C LEU A 99 12.92 7.97 1.05
N ASP A 100 12.65 9.09 0.42
CA ASP A 100 12.64 10.43 1.04
C ASP A 100 11.29 11.09 0.74
N PRO A 101 10.45 11.30 1.76
CA PRO A 101 9.08 11.78 1.57
C PRO A 101 8.98 13.26 1.18
#